data_AF-A0A7C2MVR8-F1
#
_entry.id   AF-A0A7C2MVR8-F1
#
_cell.length_a   1.000
_cell.length_b   1.000
_cell.length_c   1.000
_cell.angle_alpha   90.00
_cell.angle_beta   90.00
_cell.angle_gamma   90.00
#
_symmetry.space_group_name_H-M   'P 1'
#
loop_
_entity.id
_entity.type
_entity.pdbx_description
1 polymer ?
#
loop_
_entity_poly.entity_id
_entity_poly.type
_entity_poly.pdbx_seq_one_letter_code
_entity_poly.pdbx_strand_id
1 'polypeptide(L)'
;MAVRINSYRIQAVARAISGIGLEGVLAIEESDPQYRALEYLVRRLGDCGSAFLLVVLNSLSAYQLSSTGEDYWWEFARYPFSPGDPGRLVEDFISFLRGSRGNVAARDKKIERVMRIASNQAHIEIYADYGKMVEDLEVLREILKRSLKKEGSEKTIVFAIKMFYYVARICGYKPRIPMSIEIPIDRRIAAITYTSEIADTTGSDPVGEIMRNYREAQKAWSTISKIAGIPPINLDSILWICGKHVREDDRVEKAYRELKSYAGSRVDDKALRKAVEELLRRKIP
;
A
#
# COMPACT_ATOMS: atom_id res chain seq x y z
N MET A 1 23.66 -13.05 -10.13
CA MET A 1 22.63 -12.29 -9.38
C MET A 1 21.46 -13.21 -9.11
N ALA A 2 20.95 -13.25 -7.88
CA ALA A 2 19.84 -14.15 -7.51
C ALA A 2 18.51 -13.76 -8.17
N VAL A 3 18.35 -12.49 -8.55
CA VAL A 3 17.20 -11.98 -9.29
C VAL A 3 17.70 -11.30 -10.56
N ARG A 4 17.14 -11.66 -11.71
CA ARG A 4 17.43 -11.06 -13.02
C ARG A 4 16.22 -10.27 -13.50
N ILE A 5 16.42 -8.99 -13.81
CA ILE A 5 15.36 -8.12 -14.32
C ILE A 5 15.29 -8.20 -15.85
N ASN A 6 14.08 -8.30 -16.39
CA ASN A 6 13.80 -8.36 -17.82
C ASN A 6 13.25 -7.02 -18.33
N SER A 7 14.10 -6.24 -19.00
CA SER A 7 13.74 -4.92 -19.53
C SER A 7 12.65 -4.95 -20.60
N TYR A 8 12.55 -6.03 -21.40
CA TYR A 8 11.49 -6.17 -22.39
C TYR A 8 10.12 -6.32 -21.70
N ARG A 9 10.08 -7.09 -20.61
CA ARG A 9 8.87 -7.29 -19.82
C ARG A 9 8.45 -6.03 -19.09
N ILE A 10 9.40 -5.24 -18.56
CA ILE A 10 9.13 -3.89 -18.02
C ILE A 10 8.37 -3.04 -19.05
N GLN A 11 8.83 -3.00 -20.29
CA GLN A 11 8.20 -2.21 -21.36
C GLN A 11 6.80 -2.72 -21.72
N ALA A 12 6.62 -4.04 -21.82
CA ALA A 12 5.33 -4.65 -22.12
C ALA A 12 4.29 -4.37 -21.03
N VAL A 13 4.65 -4.59 -19.77
CA VAL A 13 3.78 -4.35 -18.60
C VAL A 13 3.44 -2.86 -18.48
N ALA A 14 4.43 -1.97 -18.63
CA ALA A 14 4.18 -0.53 -18.55
C ALA A 14 3.19 -0.04 -19.61
N ARG A 15 3.31 -0.50 -20.86
CA ARG A 15 2.36 -0.16 -21.94
C ARG A 15 0.96 -0.74 -21.73
N ALA A 16 0.85 -1.87 -21.05
CA ALA A 16 -0.46 -2.44 -20.73
C ALA A 16 -1.14 -1.64 -19.61
N ILE A 17 -0.40 -1.33 -18.55
CA ILE A 17 -0.89 -0.53 -17.43
C ILE A 17 -1.20 0.91 -17.85
N SER A 18 -0.42 1.52 -18.75
CA SER A 18 -0.68 2.88 -19.24
C SER A 18 -2.05 3.02 -19.91
N GLY A 19 -2.60 1.92 -20.46
CA GLY A 19 -3.94 1.91 -21.04
C GLY A 19 -5.08 2.10 -20.02
N ILE A 20 -4.81 1.86 -18.73
CA ILE A 20 -5.77 2.14 -17.64
C ILE A 20 -5.79 3.64 -17.32
N GLY A 21 -4.62 4.29 -17.38
CA GLY A 21 -4.44 5.70 -17.03
C GLY A 21 -4.54 5.98 -15.54
N LEU A 22 -4.07 7.16 -15.12
CA LEU A 22 -4.09 7.55 -13.70
C LEU A 22 -5.52 7.61 -13.15
N GLU A 23 -6.45 8.26 -13.87
CA GLU A 23 -7.86 8.36 -13.45
C GLU A 23 -8.51 7.00 -13.24
N GLY A 24 -8.21 6.02 -14.09
CA GLY A 24 -8.67 4.64 -13.92
C GLY A 24 -8.14 3.99 -12.64
N VAL A 25 -6.87 4.23 -12.31
CA VAL A 25 -6.26 3.77 -11.06
C VAL A 25 -6.87 4.44 -9.85
N LEU A 26 -7.11 5.76 -9.91
CA LEU A 26 -7.76 6.50 -8.82
C LEU A 26 -9.18 5.99 -8.55
N ALA A 27 -9.91 5.57 -9.59
CA ALA A 27 -11.22 4.93 -9.45
C ALA A 27 -11.14 3.55 -8.80
N ILE A 28 -10.14 2.75 -9.17
CA ILE A 28 -9.89 1.44 -8.55
C ILE A 28 -9.58 1.60 -7.05
N GLU A 29 -8.79 2.62 -6.68
CA GLU A 29 -8.48 2.93 -5.28
C GLU A 29 -9.72 3.25 -4.44
N GLU A 30 -10.66 4.03 -4.98
CA GLU A 30 -11.91 4.36 -4.28
C GLU A 30 -12.75 3.12 -3.95
N SER A 31 -12.54 2.01 -4.68
CA SER A 31 -13.19 0.73 -4.44
C SER A 31 -12.40 -0.21 -3.51
N ASP A 32 -11.16 0.15 -3.13
CA ASP A 32 -10.34 -0.65 -2.21
C ASP A 32 -11.04 -0.79 -0.85
N PRO A 33 -11.22 -2.02 -0.32
CA PRO A 33 -11.79 -2.24 1.02
C PRO A 33 -11.10 -1.44 2.12
N GLN A 34 -9.80 -1.18 2.00
CA GLN A 34 -9.02 -0.37 2.94
C GLN A 34 -9.35 1.11 2.79
N TYR A 35 -9.56 1.60 1.56
CA TYR A 35 -10.06 2.96 1.32
C TYR A 35 -11.46 3.14 1.93
N ARG A 36 -12.37 2.17 1.73
CA ARG A 36 -13.72 2.19 2.31
C ARG A 36 -13.71 2.15 3.84
N ALA A 37 -12.80 1.37 4.44
CA ALA A 37 -12.61 1.37 5.89
C ALA A 37 -12.14 2.75 6.39
N LEU A 38 -11.24 3.42 5.66
CA LEU A 38 -10.79 4.76 5.98
C LEU A 38 -11.89 5.82 5.80
N GLU A 39 -12.74 5.72 4.77
CA GLU A 39 -13.90 6.61 4.61
C GLU A 39 -14.82 6.52 5.82
N TYR A 40 -15.08 5.29 6.29
CA TYR A 40 -15.86 5.05 7.51
C TYR A 40 -15.20 5.68 8.74
N LEU A 41 -13.88 5.50 8.89
CA LEU A 41 -13.11 6.08 10.00
C LEU A 41 -13.18 7.60 10.02
N VAL A 42 -12.85 8.25 8.89
CA VAL A 42 -12.82 9.73 8.77
C VAL A 42 -14.20 10.31 9.08
N ARG A 43 -15.26 9.73 8.51
CA ARG A 43 -16.64 10.19 8.75
C ARG A 43 -17.03 10.12 10.22
N ARG A 44 -16.58 9.08 10.92
CA ARG A 44 -16.92 8.88 12.34
C ARG A 44 -16.10 9.75 13.27
N LEU A 45 -14.82 9.98 12.96
CA LEU A 45 -13.97 10.87 13.76
C LEU A 45 -14.39 12.33 13.60
N GLY A 46 -14.78 12.74 12.38
CA GLY A 46 -15.07 14.15 12.07
C GLY A 46 -13.85 15.07 12.15
N ASP A 47 -12.66 14.50 12.29
CA ASP A 47 -11.39 15.22 12.43
C ASP A 47 -10.28 14.55 11.60
N CYS A 48 -9.75 15.29 10.63
CA CYS A 48 -8.73 14.79 9.72
C CYS A 48 -7.37 14.64 10.41
N GLY A 49 -7.01 15.48 11.37
CA GLY A 49 -5.75 15.36 12.12
C GLY A 49 -5.68 14.02 12.87
N SER A 50 -6.75 13.66 13.56
CA SER A 50 -6.91 12.36 14.22
C SER A 50 -6.82 11.21 13.22
N ALA A 51 -7.51 11.32 12.08
CA ALA A 51 -7.50 10.29 11.05
C ALA A 51 -6.09 10.06 10.47
N PHE A 52 -5.35 11.14 10.18
CA PHE A 52 -3.98 11.07 9.67
C PHE A 52 -3.02 10.41 10.67
N LEU A 53 -3.09 10.79 11.95
CA LEU A 53 -2.25 10.16 12.96
C LEU A 53 -2.58 8.67 13.11
N LEU A 54 -3.85 8.34 13.31
CA LEU A 54 -4.29 6.96 13.51
C LEU A 54 -3.96 6.07 12.31
N VAL A 55 -4.14 6.55 11.07
CA VAL A 55 -3.81 5.75 9.88
C VAL A 55 -2.32 5.46 9.77
N VAL A 56 -1.46 6.43 10.11
CA VAL A 56 -0.01 6.22 10.09
C VAL A 56 0.40 5.19 11.15
N LEU A 57 -0.10 5.33 12.39
CA LEU A 57 0.16 4.35 13.46
C LEU A 57 -0.33 2.94 13.08
N ASN A 58 -1.51 2.85 12.45
CA ASN A 58 -2.08 1.60 11.98
C ASN A 58 -1.23 0.94 10.89
N SER A 59 -0.87 1.69 9.85
CA SER A 59 -0.07 1.19 8.74
C SER A 59 1.31 0.72 9.16
N LEU A 60 1.96 1.42 10.10
CA LEU A 60 3.25 1.01 10.65
C LEU A 60 3.17 -0.30 11.44
N SER A 61 1.97 -0.65 11.93
CA SER A 61 1.68 -1.85 12.72
C SER A 61 1.04 -2.98 11.90
N ALA A 62 0.66 -2.70 10.63
CA ALA A 62 -0.04 -3.61 9.73
C ALA A 62 0.89 -4.61 9.02
N TYR A 63 1.62 -5.43 9.79
CA TYR A 63 2.47 -6.49 9.25
C TYR A 63 2.36 -7.76 10.11
N GLN A 64 2.53 -8.95 9.51
CA GLN A 64 2.33 -10.22 10.21
C GLN A 64 0.96 -10.24 10.93
N LEU A 65 -0.10 -9.95 10.17
CA LEU A 65 -1.46 -9.95 10.69
C LEU A 65 -1.92 -11.38 10.95
N SER A 66 -2.82 -11.52 11.92
CA SER A 66 -3.51 -12.76 12.28
C SER A 66 -4.83 -12.95 11.52
N SER A 67 -5.27 -11.91 10.80
CA SER A 67 -6.41 -11.91 9.88
C SER A 67 -5.98 -11.52 8.47
N THR A 68 -6.95 -11.42 7.54
CA THR A 68 -6.74 -10.69 6.29
C THR A 68 -6.45 -9.22 6.58
N GLY A 69 -5.79 -8.53 5.63
CA GLY A 69 -5.51 -7.09 5.79
C GLY A 69 -6.81 -6.29 5.79
N GLU A 70 -7.71 -6.67 4.91
CA GLU A 70 -9.04 -6.13 4.70
C GLU A 70 -9.87 -6.17 6.00
N ASP A 71 -9.92 -7.32 6.68
CA ASP A 71 -10.63 -7.46 7.96
C ASP A 71 -9.99 -6.64 9.07
N TYR A 72 -8.65 -6.57 9.12
CA TYR A 72 -7.94 -5.78 10.12
C TYR A 72 -8.19 -4.28 9.96
N TRP A 73 -8.21 -3.77 8.73
CA TRP A 73 -8.53 -2.37 8.46
C TRP A 73 -9.95 -2.01 8.88
N TRP A 74 -10.91 -2.92 8.72
CA TRP A 74 -12.28 -2.74 9.25
C TRP A 74 -12.36 -2.83 10.77
N GLU A 75 -11.59 -3.73 11.41
CA GLU A 75 -11.46 -3.81 12.86
C GLU A 75 -10.97 -2.46 13.42
N PHE A 76 -9.88 -1.94 12.83
CA PHE A 76 -9.32 -0.63 13.15
C PHE A 76 -10.34 0.50 12.96
N ALA A 77 -10.97 0.59 11.78
CA ALA A 77 -11.90 1.65 11.46
C ALA A 77 -13.12 1.71 12.41
N ARG A 78 -13.53 0.56 12.97
CA ARG A 78 -14.66 0.44 13.90
C ARG A 78 -14.30 0.69 15.36
N TYR A 79 -13.02 0.63 15.73
CA TYR A 79 -12.59 0.82 17.11
C TYR A 79 -12.91 2.23 17.62
N PRO A 80 -13.54 2.45 18.79
CA PRO A 80 -14.04 3.75 19.26
C PRO A 80 -12.93 4.71 19.73
N PHE A 81 -12.11 5.20 18.79
CA PHE A 81 -11.10 6.22 19.05
C PHE A 81 -11.74 7.56 19.48
N SER A 82 -11.11 8.24 20.43
CA SER A 82 -11.47 9.60 20.84
C SER A 82 -10.69 10.62 19.99
N PRO A 83 -11.31 11.33 19.04
CA PRO A 83 -10.59 12.33 18.25
C PRO A 83 -10.09 13.50 19.12
N GLY A 84 -9.07 14.19 18.62
CA GLY A 84 -8.46 15.34 19.29
C GLY A 84 -7.04 15.05 19.76
N ASP A 85 -6.80 15.12 21.07
CA ASP A 85 -5.45 15.11 21.66
C ASP A 85 -4.53 13.99 21.10
N PRO A 86 -3.38 14.34 20.48
CA PRO A 86 -2.50 13.37 19.83
C PRO A 86 -1.86 12.37 20.81
N GLY A 87 -1.66 12.75 22.08
CA GLY A 87 -1.16 11.85 23.11
C GLY A 87 -2.19 10.76 23.43
N ARG A 88 -3.44 11.18 23.67
CA ARG A 88 -4.56 10.27 23.89
C ARG A 88 -4.83 9.37 22.69
N LEU A 89 -4.70 9.86 21.46
CA LEU A 89 -4.82 9.04 20.26
C LEU A 89 -3.78 7.90 20.21
N VAL A 90 -2.55 8.17 20.65
CA VAL A 90 -1.51 7.14 20.79
C VAL A 90 -1.91 6.10 21.83
N GLU A 91 -2.42 6.52 22.99
CA GLU A 91 -2.88 5.62 24.06
C GLU A 91 -4.08 4.77 23.63
N ASP A 92 -5.06 5.37 22.97
CA ASP A 92 -6.22 4.69 22.39
C ASP A 92 -5.76 3.67 21.34
N PHE A 93 -4.78 4.03 20.50
CA PHE A 93 -4.22 3.12 19.49
C PHE A 93 -3.47 1.93 20.11
N ILE A 94 -2.71 2.14 21.19
CA ILE A 94 -2.07 1.05 21.93
C ILE A 94 -3.13 0.13 22.56
N SER A 95 -4.20 0.71 23.09
CA SER A 95 -5.33 -0.04 23.64
C SER A 95 -6.03 -0.88 22.57
N PHE A 96 -6.23 -0.31 21.38
CA PHE A 96 -6.68 -1.03 20.20
C PHE A 96 -5.76 -2.21 19.85
N LEU A 97 -4.44 -2.00 19.77
CA LEU A 97 -3.50 -3.08 19.47
C LEU A 97 -3.57 -4.22 20.50
N ARG A 98 -3.71 -3.89 21.80
CA ARG A 98 -3.87 -4.87 22.89
C ARG A 98 -5.15 -5.69 22.76
N GLY A 99 -6.25 -5.05 22.35
CA GLY A 99 -7.55 -5.69 22.14
C GLY A 99 -7.74 -6.34 20.77
N SER A 100 -6.89 -6.05 19.79
CA SER A 100 -7.08 -6.49 18.40
C SER A 100 -6.97 -8.00 18.24
N ARG A 101 -7.96 -8.56 17.53
CA ARG A 101 -8.03 -9.96 17.09
C ARG A 101 -7.32 -10.17 15.77
N GLY A 102 -7.31 -9.16 14.89
CA GLY A 102 -6.64 -9.20 13.59
C GLY A 102 -5.12 -9.01 13.67
N ASN A 103 -4.60 -8.50 14.78
CA ASN A 103 -3.20 -8.10 14.91
C ASN A 103 -2.54 -8.61 16.21
N VAL A 104 -2.49 -9.93 16.38
CA VAL A 104 -1.97 -10.58 17.61
C VAL A 104 -0.46 -10.84 17.56
N ALA A 105 0.05 -11.26 16.40
CA ALA A 105 1.46 -11.67 16.30
C ALA A 105 2.42 -10.48 16.51
N ALA A 106 3.52 -10.68 17.24
CA ALA A 106 4.55 -9.67 17.49
C ALA A 106 4.00 -8.30 17.99
N ARG A 107 2.89 -8.33 18.74
CA ARG A 107 2.19 -7.15 19.23
C ARG A 107 3.08 -6.21 20.02
N ASP A 108 3.92 -6.73 20.91
CA ASP A 108 4.83 -5.90 21.72
C ASP A 108 5.79 -5.08 20.84
N LYS A 109 6.33 -5.69 19.78
CA LYS A 109 7.19 -4.99 18.80
C LYS A 109 6.44 -3.90 18.03
N LYS A 110 5.15 -4.08 17.79
CA LYS A 110 4.28 -3.08 17.13
C LYS A 110 4.01 -1.91 18.08
N ILE A 111 3.71 -2.21 19.35
CA ILE A 111 3.55 -1.20 20.40
C ILE A 111 4.86 -0.43 20.59
N GLU A 112 6.02 -1.09 20.66
CA GLU A 112 7.32 -0.41 20.71
C GLU A 112 7.53 0.54 19.52
N ARG A 113 7.10 0.12 18.32
CA ARG A 113 7.19 0.96 17.12
C ARG A 113 6.31 2.21 17.22
N VAL A 114 5.08 2.08 17.73
CA VAL A 114 4.18 3.20 18.03
C VAL A 114 4.80 4.13 19.08
N MET A 115 5.35 3.56 20.15
CA MET A 115 6.02 4.33 21.20
C MET A 115 7.21 5.11 20.67
N ARG A 116 7.95 4.61 19.68
CA ARG A 116 9.03 5.40 19.03
C ARG A 116 8.51 6.61 18.26
N ILE A 117 7.33 6.52 17.64
CA ILE A 117 6.67 7.67 17.01
C ILE A 117 6.26 8.69 18.09
N ALA A 118 5.80 8.19 19.24
CA ALA A 118 5.43 9.03 20.38
C ALA A 118 6.65 9.75 21.00
N SER A 119 7.69 9.00 21.38
CA SER A 119 8.88 9.51 22.07
C SER A 119 9.69 10.52 21.25
N ASN A 120 9.65 10.43 19.92
CA ASN A 120 10.31 11.41 19.04
C ASN A 120 9.39 12.58 18.64
N GLN A 121 8.22 12.73 19.29
CA GLN A 121 7.22 13.77 18.99
C GLN A 121 6.64 13.76 17.57
N ALA A 122 6.98 12.76 16.75
CA ALA A 122 6.45 12.63 15.38
C ALA A 122 4.92 12.49 15.34
N HIS A 123 4.29 11.92 16.38
CA HIS A 123 2.83 11.92 16.51
C HIS A 123 2.22 13.32 16.57
N ILE A 124 2.89 14.29 17.20
CA ILE A 124 2.47 15.69 17.25
C ILE A 124 2.68 16.33 15.88
N GLU A 125 3.83 16.11 15.24
CA GLU A 125 4.11 16.62 13.89
C GLU A 125 3.06 16.11 12.88
N ILE A 126 2.76 14.81 12.88
CA ILE A 126 1.75 14.20 12.00
C ILE A 126 0.36 14.79 12.27
N TYR A 127 -0.01 14.99 13.53
CA TYR A 127 -1.31 15.51 13.90
C TYR A 127 -1.48 17.01 13.58
N ALA A 128 -0.47 17.84 13.88
CA ALA A 128 -0.57 19.29 13.78
C ALA A 128 -0.17 19.84 12.40
N ASP A 129 0.77 19.18 11.72
CA ASP A 129 1.37 19.65 10.47
C ASP A 129 1.03 18.76 9.27
N TYR A 130 -0.05 17.97 9.32
CA TYR A 130 -0.43 17.08 8.21
C TYR A 130 -0.58 17.83 6.87
N GLY A 131 -0.95 19.12 6.89
CA GLY A 131 -1.07 19.94 5.68
C GLY A 131 0.23 19.96 4.85
N LYS A 132 1.39 20.11 5.51
CA LYS A 132 2.70 20.06 4.84
C LYS A 132 2.98 18.69 4.21
N MET A 133 2.52 17.63 4.87
CA MET A 133 2.68 16.24 4.39
C MET A 133 1.72 15.92 3.24
N VAL A 134 0.54 16.54 3.21
CA VAL A 134 -0.40 16.45 2.08
C VAL A 134 0.17 17.17 0.85
N GLU A 135 0.82 18.32 1.06
CA GLU A 135 1.51 19.06 -0.02
C GLU A 135 2.71 18.28 -0.58
N ASP A 136 3.50 17.67 0.29
CA ASP A 136 4.65 16.83 -0.08
C ASP A 136 4.76 15.57 0.79
N LEU A 137 4.44 14.42 0.20
CA LEU A 137 4.49 13.12 0.87
C LEU A 137 5.91 12.69 1.27
N GLU A 138 6.96 13.27 0.68
CA GLU A 138 8.35 13.02 1.13
C GLU A 138 8.59 13.57 2.54
N VAL A 139 7.87 14.61 2.96
CA VAL A 139 7.95 15.13 4.34
C VAL A 139 7.55 14.04 5.34
N LEU A 140 6.43 13.34 5.07
CA LEU A 140 6.02 12.20 5.90
C LEU A 140 7.07 11.09 5.88
N ARG A 141 7.66 10.79 4.71
CA ARG A 141 8.72 9.78 4.59
C ARG A 141 9.91 10.12 5.49
N GLU A 142 10.39 11.36 5.49
CA GLU A 142 11.53 11.79 6.32
C GLU A 142 11.21 11.73 7.82
N ILE A 143 10.00 12.14 8.23
CA ILE A 143 9.55 11.99 9.62
C ILE A 143 9.59 10.53 10.05
N LEU A 144 9.09 9.62 9.22
CA LEU A 144 9.06 8.19 9.51
C LEU A 144 10.47 7.56 9.50
N LYS A 145 11.34 7.95 8.56
CA LYS A 145 12.74 7.52 8.49
C LYS A 145 13.49 7.86 9.77
N ARG A 146 13.42 9.13 10.19
CA ARG A 146 14.05 9.63 11.42
C ARG A 146 13.53 8.89 12.65
N SER A 147 12.21 8.81 12.79
CA SER A 147 11.56 8.25 13.99
C SER A 147 11.80 6.75 14.15
N LEU A 148 11.91 6.03 13.03
CA LEU A 148 12.07 4.57 13.02
C LEU A 148 13.51 4.11 12.83
N LYS A 149 14.43 5.03 12.53
CA LYS A 149 15.83 4.77 12.15
C LYS A 149 15.90 3.78 10.98
N LYS A 150 15.28 4.20 9.87
CA LYS A 150 15.07 3.40 8.66
C LYS A 150 15.41 4.19 7.41
N GLU A 151 15.62 3.47 6.30
CA GLU A 151 16.01 4.07 5.01
C GLU A 151 14.83 4.76 4.31
N GLY A 152 13.60 4.34 4.62
CA GLY A 152 12.36 4.93 4.12
C GLY A 152 11.77 4.21 2.91
N SER A 153 12.49 3.26 2.33
CA SER A 153 11.99 2.41 1.24
C SER A 153 11.38 1.10 1.77
N GLU A 154 11.37 0.87 3.08
CA GLU A 154 10.78 -0.32 3.68
C GLU A 154 9.26 -0.33 3.45
N LYS A 155 8.71 -1.53 3.19
CA LYS A 155 7.30 -1.70 2.84
C LYS A 155 6.33 -1.01 3.81
N THR A 156 6.61 -1.00 5.11
CA THR A 156 5.70 -0.43 6.12
C THR A 156 5.70 1.09 6.10
N ILE A 157 6.81 1.74 5.72
CA ILE A 157 6.88 3.19 5.59
C ILE A 157 6.16 3.62 4.30
N VAL A 158 6.49 2.98 3.19
CA VAL A 158 5.83 3.25 1.89
C VAL A 158 4.32 3.00 1.97
N PHE A 159 3.92 1.91 2.62
CA PHE A 159 2.51 1.61 2.85
C PHE A 159 1.84 2.64 3.77
N ALA A 160 2.52 3.12 4.82
CA ALA A 160 2.00 4.22 5.64
C ALA A 160 1.76 5.50 4.85
N ILE A 161 2.63 5.82 3.90
CA ILE A 161 2.46 6.96 3.00
C ILE A 161 1.26 6.75 2.07
N LYS A 162 1.09 5.55 1.49
CA LYS A 162 -0.09 5.21 0.67
C LYS A 162 -1.39 5.41 1.46
N MET A 163 -1.45 4.96 2.70
CA MET A 163 -2.65 5.06 3.51
C MET A 163 -2.90 6.49 4.03
N PHE A 164 -1.83 7.26 4.28
CA PHE A 164 -1.94 8.70 4.52
C PHE A 164 -2.52 9.42 3.30
N TYR A 165 -2.04 9.08 2.10
CA TYR A 165 -2.60 9.58 0.84
C TYR A 165 -4.09 9.26 0.67
N TYR A 166 -4.53 8.06 1.05
CA TYR A 166 -5.97 7.73 1.05
C TYR A 166 -6.77 8.66 1.97
N VAL A 167 -6.33 8.85 3.22
CA VAL A 167 -6.98 9.80 4.14
C VAL A 167 -7.00 11.22 3.58
N ALA A 168 -5.90 11.67 2.94
CA ALA A 168 -5.86 12.99 2.31
C ALA A 168 -6.94 13.15 1.25
N ARG A 169 -7.13 12.17 0.36
CA ARG A 169 -8.20 12.19 -0.64
C ARG A 169 -9.58 12.20 -0.01
N ILE A 170 -9.81 11.38 1.01
CA ILE A 170 -11.08 11.28 1.72
C ILE A 170 -11.43 12.60 2.43
N CYS A 171 -10.44 13.28 3.00
CA CYS A 171 -10.57 14.60 3.60
C CYS A 171 -10.71 15.74 2.55
N GLY A 172 -10.78 15.43 1.26
CA GLY A 172 -11.01 16.41 0.19
C GLY A 172 -9.74 17.07 -0.35
N TYR A 173 -8.55 16.65 0.08
CA TYR A 173 -7.30 17.15 -0.45
C TYR A 173 -6.94 16.48 -1.79
N LYS A 174 -6.12 17.16 -2.58
CA LYS A 174 -5.57 16.67 -3.85
C LYS A 174 -4.04 16.58 -3.75
N PRO A 175 -3.51 15.64 -2.93
CA PRO A 175 -2.07 15.52 -2.71
C PRO A 175 -1.36 15.20 -4.03
N ARG A 176 -0.20 15.81 -4.25
CA ARG A 176 0.68 15.45 -5.35
C ARG A 176 1.46 14.20 -4.95
N ILE A 177 1.29 13.11 -5.70
CA ILE A 177 2.07 11.91 -5.42
C ILE A 177 3.42 11.99 -6.14
N PRO A 178 4.54 11.91 -5.41
CA PRO A 178 5.85 11.92 -6.02
C PRO A 178 6.21 10.55 -6.63
N MET A 179 6.89 10.59 -7.77
CA MET A 179 7.42 9.38 -8.44
C MET A 179 8.62 8.75 -7.71
N SER A 180 9.15 9.43 -6.70
CA SER A 180 10.30 9.02 -5.89
C SER A 180 9.96 8.07 -4.74
N ILE A 181 8.69 7.99 -4.35
CA ILE A 181 8.23 7.04 -3.33
C ILE A 181 8.00 5.71 -4.01
N GLU A 182 8.69 4.67 -3.55
CA GLU A 182 8.67 3.35 -4.17
C GLU A 182 7.32 2.64 -3.93
N ILE A 183 7.16 1.45 -4.51
CA ILE A 183 6.03 0.57 -4.23
C ILE A 183 6.30 -0.28 -2.96
N PRO A 184 5.29 -0.60 -2.13
CA PRO A 184 5.49 -1.48 -0.97
C PRO A 184 5.57 -2.94 -1.42
N ILE A 185 6.79 -3.47 -1.54
CA ILE A 185 6.99 -4.88 -1.93
C ILE A 185 6.59 -5.81 -0.78
N ASP A 186 5.45 -6.48 -0.93
CA ASP A 186 5.00 -7.58 -0.10
C ASP A 186 5.01 -8.92 -0.87
N ARG A 187 4.39 -9.97 -0.30
CA ARG A 187 4.31 -11.28 -0.96
C ARG A 187 3.48 -11.26 -2.25
N ARG A 188 2.41 -10.46 -2.32
CA ARG A 188 1.53 -10.33 -3.50
C ARG A 188 2.27 -9.59 -4.61
N ILE A 189 2.92 -8.47 -4.29
CA ILE A 189 3.70 -7.71 -5.28
C ILE A 189 4.93 -8.48 -5.75
N ALA A 190 5.62 -9.19 -4.86
CA ALA A 190 6.72 -10.08 -5.25
C ALA A 190 6.26 -11.20 -6.19
N ALA A 191 5.10 -11.81 -5.90
CA ALA A 191 4.48 -12.77 -6.79
C ALA A 191 4.14 -12.18 -8.16
N ILE A 192 3.54 -10.99 -8.22
CA ILE A 192 3.24 -10.31 -9.49
C ILE A 192 4.51 -9.97 -10.27
N THR A 193 5.57 -9.55 -9.57
CA THR A 193 6.88 -9.28 -10.19
C THR A 193 7.43 -10.55 -10.87
N TYR A 194 7.21 -11.72 -10.26
CA TYR A 194 7.53 -13.00 -10.86
C TYR A 194 6.57 -13.34 -12.01
N THR A 195 5.25 -13.38 -11.79
CA THR A 195 4.27 -13.88 -12.78
C THR A 195 4.17 -13.04 -14.05
N SER A 196 4.54 -11.76 -13.97
CA SER A 196 4.62 -10.84 -15.12
C SER A 196 5.91 -10.99 -15.93
N GLU A 197 6.83 -11.85 -15.46
CA GLU A 197 8.16 -12.10 -16.01
C GLU A 197 9.10 -10.88 -15.93
N ILE A 198 8.76 -9.86 -15.12
CA ILE A 198 9.64 -8.71 -14.85
C ILE A 198 10.92 -9.18 -14.18
N ALA A 199 10.81 -10.08 -13.21
CA ALA A 199 11.94 -10.62 -12.47
C ALA A 199 11.96 -12.14 -12.60
N ASP A 200 13.11 -12.71 -12.94
CA ASP A 200 13.35 -14.14 -12.94
C ASP A 200 14.35 -14.52 -11.85
N THR A 201 14.23 -15.74 -11.34
CA THR A 201 15.05 -16.22 -10.23
C THR A 201 15.44 -17.68 -10.44
N THR A 202 16.52 -18.12 -9.80
CA THR A 202 17.07 -19.48 -9.99
C THR A 202 16.64 -20.47 -8.92
N GLY A 203 16.05 -20.02 -7.80
CA GLY A 203 15.62 -20.88 -6.70
C GLY A 203 14.20 -21.39 -6.81
N SER A 204 13.87 -22.34 -5.93
CA SER A 204 12.54 -22.98 -5.84
C SER A 204 11.46 -22.10 -5.18
N ASP A 205 11.85 -21.05 -4.45
CA ASP A 205 10.93 -20.04 -3.90
C ASP A 205 11.20 -18.66 -4.54
N PRO A 206 10.70 -18.42 -5.77
CA PRO A 206 10.93 -17.16 -6.46
C PRO A 206 10.35 -15.95 -5.74
N VAL A 207 9.21 -16.13 -5.06
CA VAL A 207 8.57 -15.05 -4.29
C VAL A 207 9.46 -14.63 -3.12
N GLY A 208 9.99 -15.59 -2.36
CA GLY A 208 10.93 -15.32 -1.28
C GLY A 208 12.24 -14.70 -1.77
N GLU A 209 12.76 -15.12 -2.92
CA GLU A 209 13.97 -14.53 -3.51
C GLU A 209 13.76 -13.07 -3.92
N ILE A 210 12.64 -12.74 -4.55
CA ILE A 210 12.28 -11.36 -4.89
C ILE A 210 12.09 -10.53 -3.62
N MET A 211 11.44 -11.06 -2.58
CA MET A 211 11.30 -10.35 -1.31
C MET A 211 12.65 -10.05 -0.62
N ARG A 212 13.60 -10.98 -0.67
CA ARG A 212 14.96 -10.73 -0.14
C ARG A 212 15.71 -9.67 -0.95
N ASN A 213 15.40 -9.56 -2.23
CA ASN A 213 16.00 -8.60 -3.16
C ASN A 213 14.99 -7.48 -3.54
N TYR A 214 14.14 -7.07 -2.61
CA TYR A 214 13.00 -6.18 -2.89
C TYR A 214 13.39 -4.86 -3.56
N ARG A 215 14.62 -4.36 -3.33
CA ARG A 215 15.13 -3.14 -3.96
C ARG A 215 15.22 -3.26 -5.49
N GLU A 216 15.55 -4.42 -6.02
CA GLU A 216 15.57 -4.65 -7.47
C GLU A 216 14.16 -4.66 -8.06
N ALA A 217 13.20 -5.26 -7.33
CA ALA A 217 11.79 -5.17 -7.69
C ALA A 217 11.27 -3.72 -7.63
N GLN A 218 11.61 -2.96 -6.60
CA GLN A 218 11.27 -1.53 -6.49
C GLN A 218 11.79 -0.74 -7.69
N LYS A 219 13.07 -0.90 -8.06
CA LYS A 219 13.65 -0.24 -9.25
C LYS A 219 12.89 -0.58 -10.54
N ALA A 220 12.52 -1.85 -10.72
CA ALA A 220 11.74 -2.29 -11.89
C ALA A 220 10.37 -1.62 -11.91
N TRP A 221 9.64 -1.61 -10.80
CA TRP A 221 8.33 -0.97 -10.70
C TRP A 221 8.39 0.56 -10.79
N SER A 222 9.43 1.22 -10.28
CA SER A 222 9.67 2.65 -10.50
C SER A 222 9.89 2.96 -11.99
N THR A 223 10.54 2.06 -12.73
CA THR A 223 10.71 2.21 -14.18
C THR A 223 9.38 2.06 -14.91
N ILE A 224 8.58 1.06 -14.53
CA ILE A 224 7.22 0.86 -15.05
C ILE A 224 6.35 2.09 -14.78
N SER A 225 6.40 2.61 -13.55
CA SER A 225 5.67 3.80 -13.12
C SER A 225 5.99 5.00 -14.01
N LYS A 226 7.28 5.26 -14.26
CA LYS A 226 7.73 6.36 -15.12
C LYS A 226 7.23 6.21 -16.56
N ILE A 227 7.28 5.02 -17.12
CA ILE A 227 6.80 4.76 -18.50
C ILE A 227 5.27 4.86 -18.56
N ALA A 228 4.57 4.36 -17.56
CA ALA A 228 3.10 4.37 -17.52
C ALA A 228 2.50 5.74 -17.17
N GLY A 229 3.29 6.65 -16.59
CA GLY A 229 2.81 7.93 -16.08
C GLY A 229 1.95 7.79 -14.82
N ILE A 230 2.14 6.72 -14.05
CA ILE A 230 1.36 6.41 -12.84
C ILE A 230 2.32 6.24 -11.66
N PRO A 231 2.15 6.96 -10.54
CA PRO A 231 3.05 6.84 -9.41
C PRO A 231 3.07 5.43 -8.77
N PRO A 232 4.20 4.98 -8.20
CA PRO A 232 4.35 3.63 -7.70
C PRO A 232 3.32 3.22 -6.63
N ILE A 233 2.96 4.14 -5.72
CA ILE A 233 1.96 3.84 -4.68
C ILE A 233 0.53 3.70 -5.24
N ASN A 234 0.23 4.34 -6.38
CA ASN A 234 -1.04 4.15 -7.07
C ASN A 234 -1.07 2.82 -7.82
N LEU A 235 0.04 2.44 -8.47
CA LEU A 235 0.15 1.15 -9.15
C LEU A 235 -0.14 -0.03 -8.22
N ASP A 236 0.27 0.07 -6.96
CA ASP A 236 0.02 -0.94 -5.93
C ASP A 236 -1.45 -1.40 -5.90
N SER A 237 -2.40 -0.50 -6.14
CA SER A 237 -3.84 -0.79 -6.10
C SER A 237 -4.27 -1.80 -7.16
N ILE A 238 -3.70 -1.74 -8.38
CA ILE A 238 -3.93 -2.77 -9.42
C ILE A 238 -3.22 -4.07 -9.05
N LEU A 239 -1.96 -3.94 -8.64
CA LEU A 239 -1.07 -5.09 -8.44
C LEU A 239 -1.52 -5.94 -7.25
N TRP A 240 -2.06 -5.31 -6.22
CA TRP A 240 -2.56 -5.97 -5.03
C TRP A 240 -3.82 -6.82 -5.32
N ILE A 241 -4.71 -6.34 -6.18
CA ILE A 241 -5.90 -7.08 -6.66
C ILE A 241 -5.44 -8.29 -7.47
N CYS A 242 -4.62 -8.09 -8.50
CA CYS A 242 -4.09 -9.19 -9.31
C CYS A 242 -3.31 -10.20 -8.44
N GLY A 243 -2.54 -9.69 -7.48
CA GLY A 243 -1.70 -10.45 -6.55
C GLY A 243 -2.48 -11.40 -5.64
N LYS A 244 -3.77 -11.13 -5.38
CA LYS A 244 -4.67 -12.00 -4.61
C LYS A 244 -4.92 -13.34 -5.30
N HIS A 245 -4.92 -13.35 -6.63
CA HIS A 245 -5.35 -14.49 -7.45
C HIS A 245 -4.20 -15.31 -8.04
N VAL A 246 -2.94 -14.90 -7.84
CA VAL A 246 -1.76 -15.48 -8.52
C VAL A 246 -1.58 -17.01 -8.41
N ARG A 247 -2.15 -17.63 -7.37
CA ARG A 247 -2.08 -19.09 -7.12
C ARG A 247 -3.29 -19.87 -7.59
N GLU A 248 -4.31 -19.20 -8.12
CA GLU A 248 -5.54 -19.85 -8.58
C GLU A 248 -5.38 -20.36 -10.03
N ASP A 249 -6.15 -21.40 -10.38
CA ASP A 249 -6.10 -21.97 -11.72
C ASP A 249 -6.68 -21.02 -12.78
N ASP A 250 -7.77 -20.33 -12.44
CA ASP A 250 -8.46 -19.33 -13.24
C ASP A 250 -7.99 -17.89 -12.92
N ARG A 251 -6.75 -17.73 -12.45
CA ARG A 251 -6.19 -16.47 -11.93
C ARG A 251 -6.44 -15.24 -12.81
N VAL A 252 -6.32 -15.37 -14.13
CA VAL A 252 -6.50 -14.26 -15.08
C VAL A 252 -7.96 -13.80 -15.08
N GLU A 253 -8.89 -14.75 -15.13
CA GLU A 253 -10.32 -14.44 -15.19
C GLU A 253 -10.81 -13.86 -13.86
N LYS A 254 -10.38 -14.41 -12.72
CA LYS A 254 -10.74 -13.86 -11.40
C LYS A 254 -10.16 -12.48 -11.17
N ALA A 255 -8.87 -12.27 -11.44
CA ALA A 255 -8.24 -10.95 -11.31
C ALA A 255 -8.90 -9.93 -12.24
N TYR A 256 -9.24 -10.30 -13.48
CA TYR A 256 -9.96 -9.41 -14.40
C TYR A 256 -11.35 -9.03 -13.86
N ARG A 257 -12.13 -10.00 -13.37
CA ARG A 257 -13.47 -9.74 -12.82
C ARG A 257 -13.43 -8.84 -11.59
N GLU A 258 -12.50 -9.08 -10.67
CA GLU A 258 -12.36 -8.25 -9.46
C GLU A 258 -11.84 -6.85 -9.82
N LEU A 259 -10.86 -6.74 -10.72
CA LEU A 259 -10.38 -5.43 -11.16
C LEU A 259 -11.47 -4.63 -11.89
N LYS A 260 -12.28 -5.30 -12.72
CA LYS A 260 -13.44 -4.70 -13.40
C LYS A 260 -14.49 -4.21 -12.41
N SER A 261 -14.80 -4.98 -11.36
CA SER A 261 -15.79 -4.55 -10.37
C SER A 261 -15.31 -3.32 -9.60
N TYR A 262 -14.01 -3.16 -9.39
CA TYR A 262 -13.43 -1.98 -8.73
C TYR A 262 -13.40 -0.76 -9.65
N ALA A 263 -13.04 -0.97 -10.92
CA ALA A 263 -12.97 0.08 -11.93
C ALA A 263 -14.35 0.61 -12.36
N GLY A 264 -15.38 -0.24 -12.33
CA GLY A 264 -16.70 0.08 -12.87
C GLY A 264 -16.63 0.40 -14.36
N SER A 265 -17.41 1.38 -14.83
CA SER A 265 -17.40 1.83 -16.22
C SER A 265 -16.33 2.88 -16.54
N ARG A 266 -15.42 3.18 -15.60
CA ARG A 266 -14.44 4.27 -15.72
C ARG A 266 -13.17 3.87 -16.48
N VAL A 267 -12.99 2.59 -16.79
CA VAL A 267 -11.82 2.08 -17.50
C VAL A 267 -12.26 1.16 -18.63
N ASP A 268 -11.58 1.25 -19.77
CA ASP A 268 -11.81 0.38 -20.92
C ASP A 268 -11.54 -1.10 -20.57
N ASP A 269 -12.51 -1.96 -20.89
CA ASP A 269 -12.47 -3.38 -20.58
C ASP A 269 -11.26 -4.09 -21.22
N LYS A 270 -10.91 -3.68 -22.44
CA LYS A 270 -9.79 -4.25 -23.18
C LYS A 270 -8.45 -3.84 -22.55
N ALA A 271 -8.34 -2.61 -22.06
CA ALA A 271 -7.19 -2.14 -21.29
C ALA A 271 -7.01 -2.93 -19.99
N LEU A 272 -8.08 -3.11 -19.21
CA LEU A 272 -8.05 -3.92 -17.97
C LEU A 272 -7.61 -5.36 -18.26
N ARG A 273 -8.24 -6.01 -19.26
CA ARG A 273 -7.92 -7.39 -19.63
C ARG A 273 -6.45 -7.55 -20.02
N LYS A 274 -5.96 -6.65 -20.87
CA LYS A 274 -4.56 -6.65 -21.32
C LYS A 274 -3.59 -6.47 -20.15
N ALA A 275 -3.89 -5.58 -19.21
CA ALA A 275 -3.06 -5.40 -18.02
C ALA A 275 -2.98 -6.67 -17.17
N VAL A 276 -4.12 -7.32 -16.90
CA VAL A 276 -4.16 -8.57 -16.13
C VAL A 276 -3.37 -9.69 -16.81
N GLU A 277 -3.52 -9.85 -18.13
CA GLU A 277 -2.80 -10.86 -18.91
C GLU A 277 -1.28 -10.64 -18.88
N GLU A 278 -0.82 -9.39 -18.95
CA GLU A 278 0.62 -9.07 -18.85
C GLU A 278 1.17 -9.24 -17.43
N LEU A 279 0.34 -9.10 -16.40
CA LEU A 279 0.72 -9.28 -14.99
C LEU A 279 0.75 -10.75 -14.56
N LEU A 280 -0.06 -11.61 -15.19
CA LEU A 280 -0.28 -13.01 -14.78
C LEU A 280 0.14 -14.03 -15.84
N ARG A 281 1.15 -13.70 -16.66
CA ARG A 281 1.63 -14.52 -17.79
C ARG A 281 2.06 -15.94 -17.40
N ARG A 282 2.86 -16.09 -16.35
CA ARG A 282 3.31 -17.41 -15.87
C ARG A 282 2.71 -17.80 -14.52
N LYS A 283 2.64 -19.11 -14.24
CA LYS A 283 2.25 -19.66 -12.93
C LYS A 283 3.42 -19.48 -11.94
N ILE A 284 3.11 -19.42 -10.65
CA ILE A 284 4.12 -19.67 -9.61
C ILE A 284 4.37 -21.18 -9.55
N PRO A 285 5.62 -21.65 -9.43
CA PRO A 285 5.96 -23.07 -9.23
C PRO A 285 5.29 -23.67 -7.99
#